data_AF-A0A842ME29-F1
#
_entry.id   AF-A0A842ME29-F1
#
_cell.length_a   1.000
_cell.length_b   1.000
_cell.length_c   1.000
_cell.angle_alpha   90.00
_cell.angle_beta   90.00
_cell.angle_gamma   90.00
#
_symmetry.space_group_name_H-M   'P 1'
#
loop_
_entity.id
_entity.type
_entity.pdbx_description
1 polymer ?
#
loop_
_entity_poly.entity_id
_entity_poly.type
_entity_poly.pdbx_seq_one_letter_code
_entity_poly.pdbx_strand_id
1 'polypeptide(L)'
;MSCDECKGVLVPDGSGSLVCVECGLIHAYSDVYGPSVGKKQRLGSLITKGSAFFTDSTERKLSPEIQAKYLRLKRLQESAYNGSCLNMLQLHRDLESIAVELCLPKEVVETAMNFFDQLLSKLRNPYGNYGMLMAVCLASVSREFGDRAPVRLSELVDAFKRRGYRLSLRVLAKNLNFHSFFIPFNKKFHQSEDYLGRVVEKLRASPFIQVRIRLIGFEPDEYFERLLSMAKALLADLPPPRRSGKNPYLLAASAVFLANKILAESRSTESILTKSEFSKDVGIAEYTLRSHLSTVFTGGLAPSRMLAAQS
;
A
#
# COMPACT_ATOMS: atom_id res chain seq x y z
N MET A 1 38.09 26.48 -23.73
CA MET A 1 38.42 25.89 -22.41
C MET A 1 39.14 24.57 -22.66
N SER A 2 40.26 24.33 -21.99
CA SER A 2 41.12 23.14 -22.20
C SER A 2 41.16 22.30 -20.94
N CYS A 3 41.29 20.99 -21.09
CA CYS A 3 41.41 20.05 -19.99
C CYS A 3 42.67 20.32 -19.14
N ASP A 4 42.53 20.35 -17.82
CA ASP A 4 43.65 20.57 -16.89
C ASP A 4 44.70 19.45 -16.93
N GLU A 5 44.29 18.22 -17.28
CA GLU A 5 45.16 17.04 -17.29
C GLU A 5 45.88 16.83 -18.62
N CYS A 6 45.14 16.86 -19.74
CA CYS A 6 45.70 16.54 -21.06
C CYS A 6 45.76 17.74 -22.02
N LYS A 7 45.24 18.90 -21.60
CA LYS A 7 45.07 20.10 -22.45
C LYS A 7 44.16 19.91 -23.66
N GLY A 8 43.50 18.76 -23.80
CA GLY A 8 42.53 18.47 -24.84
C GLY A 8 41.27 19.35 -24.79
N VAL A 9 40.55 19.40 -25.91
CA VAL A 9 39.36 20.25 -26.09
C VAL A 9 38.18 19.72 -25.28
N LEU A 10 37.47 20.63 -24.60
CA LEU A 10 36.26 20.31 -23.84
C LEU A 10 35.00 20.53 -24.69
N VAL A 11 34.09 19.55 -24.69
CA VAL A 11 32.83 19.56 -25.45
C VAL A 11 31.67 19.25 -24.50
N PRO A 12 30.50 19.91 -24.64
CA PRO A 12 29.33 19.64 -23.79
C PRO A 12 28.67 18.29 -24.14
N ASP A 13 28.27 17.51 -23.13
CA ASP A 13 27.67 16.17 -23.31
C ASP A 13 26.13 16.14 -23.41
N GLY A 14 25.49 17.31 -23.50
CA GLY A 14 24.03 17.45 -23.54
C GLY A 14 23.33 17.38 -22.18
N SER A 15 24.03 17.00 -21.10
CA SER A 15 23.53 17.03 -19.71
C SER A 15 23.93 18.29 -18.93
N GLY A 16 24.57 19.26 -19.62
CA GLY A 16 25.09 20.48 -19.02
C GLY A 16 26.54 20.37 -18.51
N SER A 17 27.17 19.21 -18.68
CA SER A 17 28.56 18.96 -18.26
C SER A 17 29.54 19.18 -19.42
N LEU A 18 30.75 19.67 -19.11
CA LEU A 18 31.86 19.81 -20.07
C LEU A 18 32.82 18.62 -19.95
N VAL A 19 33.00 17.87 -21.04
CA VAL A 19 33.81 16.64 -21.07
C VAL A 19 34.96 16.79 -22.06
N CYS A 20 36.17 16.40 -21.66
CA CYS A 20 37.32 16.37 -22.55
C CYS A 20 37.19 15.22 -23.56
N VAL A 21 37.35 15.54 -24.84
CA VAL A 21 37.25 14.53 -25.92
C VAL A 21 38.42 13.54 -25.89
N GLU A 22 39.59 13.98 -25.44
CA GLU A 22 40.80 13.15 -25.48
C GLU A 22 40.95 12.23 -24.27
N CYS A 23 40.65 12.71 -23.06
CA CYS A 23 40.81 11.90 -21.85
C CYS A 23 39.50 11.57 -21.12
N GLY A 24 38.37 12.11 -21.55
CA GLY A 24 37.06 11.87 -20.93
C GLY A 24 36.84 12.57 -19.58
N LEU A 25 37.74 13.47 -19.16
CA LEU A 25 37.62 14.17 -17.88
C LEU A 25 36.48 15.20 -17.92
N ILE A 26 35.62 15.18 -16.90
CA ILE A 26 34.46 16.10 -16.78
C ILE A 26 34.85 17.28 -15.90
N HIS A 27 34.84 18.51 -16.43
CA HIS A 27 35.40 19.70 -15.78
C HIS A 27 34.39 20.60 -15.05
N ALA A 28 33.07 20.43 -15.23
CA ALA A 28 32.09 21.21 -14.46
C ALA A 28 30.75 20.49 -14.29
N TYR A 29 30.31 20.44 -13.03
CA TYR A 29 28.97 20.08 -12.55
C TYR A 29 28.26 21.40 -12.22
N SER A 30 27.08 21.67 -12.76
CA SER A 30 26.18 22.64 -12.14
C SER A 30 25.55 21.98 -10.92
N ASP A 31 25.75 22.56 -9.74
CA ASP A 31 25.29 22.08 -8.43
C ASP A 31 23.82 21.63 -8.40
N VAL A 32 23.58 20.32 -8.45
CA VAL A 32 22.42 19.70 -7.80
C VAL A 32 22.82 18.32 -7.28
N TYR A 33 22.71 18.16 -5.96
CA TYR A 33 22.77 16.90 -5.19
C TYR A 33 24.16 16.31 -4.85
N GLY A 34 24.75 16.80 -3.76
CA GLY A 34 25.72 16.03 -2.98
C GLY A 34 25.01 15.28 -1.84
N PRO A 35 24.87 13.94 -1.86
CA PRO A 35 24.49 13.21 -0.67
C PRO A 35 25.67 13.18 0.33
N SER A 36 25.35 13.25 1.62
CA SER A 36 26.33 13.30 2.70
C SER A 36 27.30 12.11 2.69
N VAL A 37 28.57 12.44 2.86
CA VAL A 37 29.72 11.53 2.95
C VAL A 37 29.54 10.60 4.15
N GLY A 38 29.00 9.41 3.90
CA GLY A 38 28.81 8.38 4.93
C GLY A 38 28.61 6.95 4.42
N LYS A 39 28.70 6.70 3.10
CA LYS A 39 28.54 5.37 2.51
C LYS A 39 29.74 5.07 1.62
N LYS A 40 30.27 3.86 1.75
CA LYS A 40 31.35 3.26 0.95
C LYS A 40 31.34 3.84 -0.47
N GLN A 41 32.34 4.66 -0.79
CA GLN A 41 32.54 5.23 -2.12
C GLN A 41 32.53 4.09 -3.14
N ARG A 42 31.76 4.27 -4.22
CA ARG A 42 31.87 3.39 -5.39
C ARG A 42 33.26 3.59 -5.97
N LEU A 43 34.17 2.64 -5.75
CA LEU A 43 35.42 2.60 -6.47
C LEU A 43 35.11 2.13 -7.91
N GLY A 44 34.73 3.06 -8.78
CA GLY A 44 34.57 2.84 -10.22
C GLY A 44 33.14 2.81 -10.77
N SER A 45 33.05 2.71 -12.10
CA SER A 45 31.82 2.63 -12.89
C SER A 45 31.14 1.26 -12.77
N LEU A 46 29.83 1.20 -13.07
CA LEU A 46 29.05 -0.04 -13.05
C LEU A 46 29.52 -0.97 -14.17
N ILE A 47 29.98 -2.18 -13.84
CA ILE A 47 30.33 -3.19 -14.85
C ILE A 47 29.04 -3.82 -15.38
N THR A 48 28.50 -3.25 -16.45
CA THR A 48 27.32 -3.78 -17.14
C THR A 48 27.73 -4.81 -18.20
N LYS A 49 26.81 -5.74 -18.47
CA LYS A 49 26.90 -6.63 -19.64
C LYS A 49 25.91 -6.08 -20.67
N GLY A 50 26.36 -5.78 -21.89
CA GLY A 50 25.45 -5.40 -22.97
C GLY A 50 24.62 -6.60 -23.47
N SER A 51 25.28 -7.75 -23.68
CA SER A 51 24.67 -9.04 -24.03
C SER A 51 25.24 -10.17 -23.15
N ALA A 52 25.14 -11.45 -23.55
CA ALA A 52 25.74 -12.57 -22.82
C ALA A 52 27.26 -12.37 -22.51
N PHE A 53 27.93 -11.52 -23.28
CA PHE A 53 29.36 -11.22 -23.23
C PHE A 53 29.64 -9.74 -22.86
N PHE A 54 30.82 -9.48 -22.29
CA PHE A 54 31.36 -8.13 -22.13
C PHE A 54 31.92 -7.59 -23.45
N THR A 55 31.70 -6.32 -23.71
CA THR A 55 32.14 -5.64 -24.94
C THR A 55 33.02 -4.44 -24.60
N ASP A 56 33.92 -4.09 -25.51
CA ASP A 56 34.68 -2.84 -25.44
C ASP A 56 33.82 -1.64 -25.88
N SER A 57 34.36 -0.43 -25.75
CA SER A 57 33.80 0.84 -26.24
C SER A 57 33.39 0.83 -27.72
N THR A 58 34.02 -0.01 -28.53
CA THR A 58 33.68 -0.22 -29.96
C THR A 58 32.78 -1.44 -30.19
N GLU A 59 32.06 -1.91 -29.17
CA GLU A 59 31.14 -3.06 -29.18
C GLU A 59 31.74 -4.43 -29.55
N ARG A 60 33.07 -4.53 -29.61
CA ARG A 60 33.76 -5.79 -29.90
C ARG A 60 33.77 -6.70 -28.69
N LYS A 61 33.58 -8.01 -28.93
CA LYS A 61 33.66 -9.03 -27.87
C LYS A 61 35.08 -9.08 -27.32
N LEU A 62 35.19 -8.99 -25.99
CA LEU A 62 36.48 -9.16 -25.31
C LEU A 62 36.97 -10.61 -25.45
N SER A 63 38.30 -10.79 -25.42
CA SER A 63 38.94 -12.11 -25.44
C SER A 63 38.49 -12.98 -24.26
N PRO A 64 38.53 -14.32 -24.37
CA PRO A 64 37.99 -15.22 -23.34
C PRO A 64 38.65 -15.04 -21.96
N GLU A 65 39.94 -14.71 -21.91
CA GLU A 65 40.67 -14.44 -20.67
C GLU A 65 40.18 -13.16 -19.99
N ILE A 66 39.98 -12.10 -20.78
CA ILE A 66 39.48 -10.81 -20.31
C ILE A 66 38.00 -10.94 -19.89
N GLN A 67 37.19 -11.71 -20.64
CA GLN A 67 35.82 -12.06 -20.25
C GLN A 67 35.79 -12.71 -18.86
N ALA A 68 36.62 -13.72 -18.62
CA ALA A 68 36.68 -14.41 -17.33
C ALA A 68 37.09 -13.45 -16.20
N LYS A 69 38.04 -12.55 -16.44
CA LYS A 69 38.45 -11.50 -15.51
C LYS A 69 37.29 -10.56 -15.17
N TYR A 70 36.59 -10.01 -16.15
CA TYR A 70 35.44 -9.13 -15.92
C TYR A 70 34.25 -9.86 -15.30
N LEU A 71 34.05 -11.15 -15.59
CA LEU A 71 33.01 -11.96 -14.97
C LEU A 71 33.30 -12.18 -13.48
N ARG A 72 34.58 -12.42 -13.13
CA ARG A 72 35.04 -12.52 -11.75
C ARG A 72 34.90 -11.17 -11.02
N LEU A 73 35.31 -10.07 -11.66
CA LEU A 73 35.17 -8.73 -11.09
C LEU A 73 33.71 -8.34 -10.89
N LYS A 74 32.84 -8.62 -11.87
CA LYS A 74 31.39 -8.42 -11.76
C LYS A 74 30.80 -9.23 -10.61
N ARG A 75 31.17 -10.51 -10.44
CA ARG A 75 30.74 -11.33 -9.30
C ARG A 75 31.24 -10.78 -7.97
N LEU A 76 32.48 -10.29 -7.90
CA LEU A 76 33.03 -9.68 -6.69
C LEU A 76 32.35 -8.34 -6.37
N GLN A 77 32.08 -7.54 -7.40
CA GLN A 77 31.33 -6.30 -7.30
C GLN A 77 29.91 -6.59 -6.79
N GLU A 78 29.19 -7.50 -7.44
CA GLU A 78 27.87 -7.99 -7.01
C GLU A 78 27.92 -8.60 -5.62
N SER A 79 28.94 -9.38 -5.25
CA SER A 79 29.07 -9.98 -3.91
C SER A 79 29.36 -8.95 -2.82
N ALA A 80 30.23 -7.97 -3.09
CA ALA A 80 30.50 -6.85 -2.19
C ALA A 80 29.26 -5.99 -1.94
N TYR A 81 28.38 -5.88 -2.96
CA TYR A 81 27.11 -5.16 -2.86
C TYR A 81 25.99 -6.01 -2.25
N ASN A 82 25.87 -7.29 -2.61
CA ASN A 82 24.87 -8.23 -2.08
C ASN A 82 25.08 -8.53 -0.59
N GLY A 83 26.31 -8.42 -0.09
CA GLY A 83 26.64 -8.70 1.31
C GLY A 83 26.40 -7.56 2.31
N SER A 84 26.12 -6.32 1.87
CA SER A 84 26.03 -5.19 2.83
C SER A 84 25.11 -4.02 2.46
N CYS A 85 24.43 -4.06 1.30
CA CYS A 85 23.51 -3.01 0.90
C CYS A 85 22.07 -3.50 1.10
N LEU A 86 21.38 -2.90 2.07
CA LEU A 86 19.92 -2.87 2.10
C LEU A 86 19.42 -2.47 0.71
N ASN A 87 18.75 -3.37 -0.01
CA ASN A 87 18.20 -3.05 -1.33
C ASN A 87 16.94 -2.19 -1.16
N MET A 88 17.13 -0.91 -0.87
CA MET A 88 16.06 0.06 -0.65
C MET A 88 15.09 0.12 -1.82
N LEU A 89 15.60 0.02 -3.06
CA LEU A 89 14.76 -0.01 -4.25
C LEU A 89 13.83 -1.23 -4.27
N GLN A 90 14.32 -2.40 -3.84
CA GLN A 90 13.47 -3.59 -3.72
C GLN A 90 12.40 -3.40 -2.63
N LEU A 91 12.76 -2.84 -1.48
CA LEU A 91 11.81 -2.60 -0.39
C LEU A 91 10.73 -1.58 -0.78
N HIS A 92 11.10 -0.51 -1.49
CA HIS A 92 10.14 0.46 -2.03
C HIS A 92 9.21 -0.19 -3.06
N ARG A 93 9.74 -0.95 -4.01
CA ARG A 93 8.93 -1.71 -4.98
C ARG A 93 7.99 -2.70 -4.30
N ASP A 94 8.46 -3.40 -3.28
CA ASP A 94 7.63 -4.31 -2.51
C ASP A 94 6.51 -3.55 -1.79
N LEU A 95 6.80 -2.38 -1.22
CA LEU A 95 5.79 -1.54 -0.57
C LEU A 95 4.73 -1.04 -1.55
N GLU A 96 5.15 -0.50 -2.68
CA GLU A 96 4.29 -0.07 -3.79
C GLU A 96 3.37 -1.20 -4.24
N SER A 97 3.96 -2.37 -4.45
CA SER A 97 3.23 -3.49 -5.01
C SER A 97 2.25 -4.11 -4.01
N ILE A 98 2.58 -4.08 -2.71
CA ILE A 98 1.64 -4.41 -1.62
C ILE A 98 0.52 -3.36 -1.53
N ALA A 99 0.84 -2.08 -1.69
CA ALA A 99 -0.14 -1.01 -1.62
C ALA A 99 -1.14 -1.06 -2.78
N VAL A 100 -0.68 -1.36 -3.99
CA VAL A 100 -1.54 -1.62 -5.16
C VAL A 100 -2.51 -2.77 -4.89
N GLU A 101 -2.01 -3.86 -4.29
CA GLU A 101 -2.82 -5.02 -3.93
C GLU A 101 -3.87 -4.72 -2.85
N LEU A 102 -3.59 -3.76 -1.97
CA LEU A 102 -4.51 -3.27 -0.94
C LEU A 102 -5.44 -2.14 -1.43
N CYS A 103 -5.30 -1.76 -2.71
CA CYS A 103 -5.98 -0.64 -3.36
C CYS A 103 -5.79 0.69 -2.61
N LEU A 104 -4.56 0.96 -2.15
CA LEU A 104 -4.24 2.19 -1.45
C LEU A 104 -3.95 3.35 -2.43
N PRO A 105 -4.37 4.58 -2.11
CA PRO A 105 -4.05 5.74 -2.93
C PRO A 105 -2.55 6.07 -2.87
N LYS A 106 -2.00 6.61 -3.96
CA LYS A 106 -0.56 6.92 -4.09
C LYS A 106 -0.04 7.82 -2.95
N GLU A 107 -0.84 8.80 -2.53
CA GLU A 107 -0.51 9.71 -1.43
C GLU A 107 -0.19 8.96 -0.12
N VAL A 108 -0.94 7.90 0.18
CA VAL A 108 -0.73 7.05 1.37
C VAL A 108 0.57 6.26 1.25
N VAL A 109 0.89 5.79 0.05
CA VAL A 109 2.11 5.02 -0.23
C VAL A 109 3.34 5.90 -0.10
N GLU A 110 3.32 7.08 -0.74
CA GLU A 110 4.41 8.05 -0.68
C GLU A 110 4.67 8.52 0.75
N THR A 111 3.60 8.79 1.51
CA THR A 111 3.72 9.14 2.93
C THR A 111 4.31 7.98 3.75
N ALA A 112 3.90 6.74 3.48
CA ALA A 112 4.45 5.56 4.14
C ALA A 112 5.93 5.31 3.78
N MET A 113 6.35 5.57 2.54
CA MET A 113 7.75 5.49 2.10
C MET A 113 8.61 6.54 2.79
N ASN A 114 8.16 7.80 2.78
CA ASN A 114 8.86 8.89 3.45
C ASN A 114 9.02 8.59 4.95
N PHE A 115 7.97 8.05 5.58
CA PHE A 115 8.02 7.67 6.97
C PHE A 115 8.97 6.49 7.24
N PHE A 116 8.97 5.49 6.36
CA PHE A 116 9.90 4.37 6.42
C PHE A 116 11.36 4.82 6.33
N ASP A 117 11.68 5.71 5.38
CA ASP A 117 13.01 6.27 5.19
C ASP A 117 13.45 7.12 6.40
N GLN A 118 12.55 7.93 6.95
CA GLN A 118 12.79 8.69 8.17
C GLN A 118 13.10 7.76 9.36
N LEU A 119 12.35 6.67 9.53
CA LEU A 119 12.61 5.71 10.62
C LEU A 119 13.95 5.00 10.43
N LEU A 120 14.31 4.60 9.21
CA LEU A 120 15.61 3.99 8.92
C LEU A 120 16.78 4.95 9.15
N SER A 121 16.59 6.25 8.93
CA SER A 121 17.62 7.27 9.19
C SER A 121 17.87 7.52 10.68
N LYS A 122 16.83 7.37 11.51
CA LYS A 122 16.86 7.67 12.95
C LYS A 122 17.11 6.44 13.83
N LEU A 123 16.69 5.26 13.39
CA LEU A 123 16.74 4.03 14.16
C LEU A 123 17.43 2.93 13.35
N ARG A 124 18.45 2.31 13.95
CA ARG A 124 18.99 1.03 13.45
C ARG A 124 17.86 0.00 13.58
N ASN A 125 17.40 -0.56 12.45
CA ASN A 125 16.18 -1.37 12.33
C ASN A 125 15.80 -2.13 13.62
N PRO A 126 14.81 -1.64 14.40
CA PRO A 126 14.52 -2.16 15.74
C PRO A 126 13.94 -3.58 15.72
N TYR A 127 13.48 -4.05 14.56
CA TYR A 127 12.81 -5.34 14.41
C TYR A 127 13.71 -6.43 13.83
N GLY A 128 14.90 -6.09 13.32
CA GLY A 128 15.75 -6.98 12.53
C GLY A 128 15.15 -7.43 11.18
N ASN A 129 13.86 -7.18 10.95
CA ASN A 129 13.10 -7.53 9.75
C ASN A 129 12.48 -6.28 9.12
N TYR A 130 12.98 -5.89 7.95
CA TYR A 130 12.50 -4.71 7.22
C TYR A 130 11.03 -4.82 6.80
N GLY A 131 10.53 -6.03 6.54
CA GLY A 131 9.12 -6.26 6.24
C GLY A 131 8.19 -5.93 7.41
N MET A 132 8.63 -6.16 8.66
CA MET A 132 7.87 -5.74 9.84
C MET A 132 7.82 -4.22 9.95
N LEU A 133 8.94 -3.54 9.71
CA LEU A 133 9.02 -2.09 9.73
C LEU A 133 8.09 -1.48 8.66
N MET A 134 8.14 -2.00 7.43
CA MET A 134 7.25 -1.60 6.34
C MET A 134 5.77 -1.77 6.71
N ALA A 135 5.40 -2.92 7.28
CA ALA A 135 4.02 -3.18 7.69
C ALA A 135 3.56 -2.23 8.81
N VAL A 136 4.42 -1.91 9.78
CA VAL A 136 4.12 -0.93 10.83
C VAL A 136 3.93 0.46 10.22
N CYS A 137 4.80 0.90 9.32
CA CYS A 137 4.69 2.19 8.65
C CYS A 137 3.37 2.31 7.88
N LEU A 138 3.07 1.31 7.04
CA LEU A 138 1.88 1.31 6.21
C LEU A 138 0.60 1.27 7.04
N ALA A 139 0.56 0.46 8.10
CA ALA A 139 -0.57 0.42 9.02
C ALA A 139 -0.77 1.74 9.78
N SER A 140 0.31 2.42 10.16
CA SER A 140 0.22 3.68 10.88
C SER A 140 -0.26 4.82 9.98
N VAL A 141 0.25 4.93 8.76
CA VAL A 141 -0.22 5.94 7.78
C VAL A 141 -1.66 5.66 7.37
N SER A 142 -2.01 4.39 7.14
CA SER A 142 -3.41 4.00 6.86
C SER A 142 -4.38 4.48 7.94
N ARG A 143 -4.01 4.39 9.22
CA ARG A 143 -4.83 4.88 10.34
C ARG A 143 -4.99 6.40 10.35
N GLU A 144 -3.98 7.14 9.95
CA GLU A 144 -4.05 8.60 9.88
C GLU A 144 -5.02 9.07 8.79
N PHE A 145 -5.03 8.38 7.65
CA PHE A 145 -5.89 8.72 6.52
C PHE A 145 -7.36 8.29 6.68
N GLY A 146 -7.70 7.51 7.72
CA GLY A 146 -9.08 7.17 8.07
C GLY A 146 -9.86 6.51 6.93
N ASP A 147 -11.01 7.09 6.58
CA ASP A 147 -11.91 6.66 5.49
C ASP A 147 -11.24 6.59 4.10
N ARG A 148 -10.14 7.32 3.88
CA ARG A 148 -9.43 7.28 2.58
C ARG A 148 -8.58 6.02 2.39
N ALA A 149 -8.21 5.34 3.48
CA ALA A 149 -7.37 4.14 3.43
C ALA A 149 -7.65 3.17 4.58
N PRO A 150 -8.88 2.66 4.74
CA PRO A 150 -9.26 1.79 5.86
C PRO A 150 -8.73 0.35 5.66
N VAL A 151 -7.48 0.08 6.02
CA VAL A 151 -6.89 -1.26 5.84
C VAL A 151 -7.02 -2.11 7.10
N ARG A 152 -7.56 -3.32 6.96
CA ARG A 152 -7.56 -4.29 8.05
C ARG A 152 -6.15 -4.83 8.28
N LEU A 153 -5.74 -4.95 9.54
CA LEU A 153 -4.44 -5.55 9.88
C LEU A 153 -4.29 -6.98 9.35
N SER A 154 -5.39 -7.74 9.26
CA SER A 154 -5.38 -9.08 8.65
C SER A 154 -5.06 -9.03 7.16
N GLU A 155 -5.70 -8.14 6.41
CA GLU A 155 -5.46 -7.96 4.97
C GLU A 155 -4.02 -7.53 4.71
N LEU A 156 -3.50 -6.62 5.52
CA LEU A 156 -2.12 -6.19 5.47
C LEU A 156 -1.16 -7.37 5.66
N VAL A 157 -1.34 -8.16 6.72
CA VAL A 157 -0.51 -9.34 6.99
C VAL A 157 -0.57 -10.35 5.83
N ASP A 158 -1.76 -10.57 5.27
CA ASP A 158 -1.94 -11.53 4.17
C ASP A 158 -1.33 -11.03 2.86
N ALA A 159 -1.32 -9.71 2.60
CA ALA A 159 -0.62 -9.11 1.47
C ALA A 159 0.90 -9.27 1.59
N PHE A 160 1.45 -9.00 2.77
CA PHE A 160 2.87 -9.22 3.03
C PHE A 160 3.26 -10.71 2.94
N LYS A 161 2.42 -11.63 3.43
CA LYS A 161 2.67 -13.08 3.30
C LYS A 161 2.71 -13.53 1.84
N ARG A 162 1.83 -13.00 0.98
CA ARG A 162 1.83 -13.31 -0.46
C ARG A 162 3.11 -12.87 -1.17
N ARG A 163 3.81 -11.87 -0.63
CA ARG A 163 5.15 -11.44 -1.08
C ARG A 163 6.31 -12.23 -0.49
N GLY A 164 6.04 -13.24 0.34
CA GLY A 164 7.06 -14.07 0.98
C GLY A 164 7.54 -13.57 2.34
N TYR A 165 6.96 -12.49 2.88
CA TYR A 165 7.29 -12.02 4.23
C TYR A 165 6.62 -12.88 5.30
N ARG A 166 7.41 -13.29 6.31
CA ARG A 166 6.90 -14.03 7.47
C ARG A 166 6.39 -13.06 8.53
N LEU A 167 5.13 -12.62 8.39
CA LEU A 167 4.45 -11.77 9.35
C LEU A 167 3.33 -12.51 10.08
N SER A 168 3.14 -12.19 11.35
CA SER A 168 1.99 -12.63 12.13
C SER A 168 1.18 -11.45 12.65
N LEU A 169 -0.14 -11.59 12.64
CA LEU A 169 -1.07 -10.54 13.08
C LEU A 169 -0.82 -10.11 14.53
N ARG A 170 -0.54 -11.08 15.42
CA ARG A 170 -0.27 -10.81 16.83
C ARG A 170 1.00 -9.98 17.03
N VAL A 171 2.07 -10.31 16.30
CA VAL A 171 3.35 -9.58 16.40
C VAL A 171 3.21 -8.18 15.81
N LEU A 172 2.53 -8.03 14.66
CA LEU A 172 2.26 -6.73 14.07
C LEU A 172 1.45 -5.82 15.02
N ALA A 173 0.36 -6.33 15.59
CA ALA A 173 -0.46 -5.57 16.53
C ALA A 173 0.33 -5.16 17.79
N LYS A 174 1.16 -6.06 18.33
CA LYS A 174 2.04 -5.77 19.46
C LYS A 174 3.04 -4.65 19.12
N ASN A 175 3.69 -4.73 17.95
CA ASN A 175 4.67 -3.74 17.51
C ASN A 175 4.04 -2.37 17.24
N LEU A 176 2.85 -2.33 16.65
CA LEU A 176 2.09 -1.09 16.46
C LEU A 176 1.79 -0.37 17.78
N ASN A 177 1.47 -1.13 18.84
CA ASN A 177 1.20 -0.55 20.14
C ASN A 177 2.50 -0.11 20.85
N PHE A 178 3.54 -0.94 20.78
CA PHE A 178 4.82 -0.68 21.46
C PHE A 178 5.56 0.53 20.89
N HIS A 179 5.61 0.66 19.55
CA HIS A 179 6.32 1.76 18.90
C HIS A 179 5.47 3.01 18.69
N SER A 180 4.28 3.04 19.29
CA SER A 180 3.41 4.22 19.26
C SER A 180 3.99 5.48 19.92
N PHE A 181 5.16 5.38 20.56
CA PHE A 181 5.96 6.51 21.07
C PHE A 181 6.90 7.13 20.02
N PHE A 182 7.38 6.34 19.06
CA PHE A 182 8.28 6.81 17.99
C PHE A 182 7.54 7.23 16.73
N ILE A 183 6.26 6.85 16.66
CA ILE A 183 5.40 7.11 15.52
C ILE A 183 4.70 8.45 15.75
N PRO A 184 4.93 9.47 14.89
CA PRO A 184 4.36 10.81 15.03
C PRO A 184 2.85 10.88 14.71
N PHE A 185 2.25 9.76 14.33
CA PHE A 185 0.85 9.71 13.91
C PHE A 185 -0.11 9.62 15.10
N ASN A 186 -1.23 10.32 14.98
CA ASN A 186 -2.30 10.29 15.97
C ASN A 186 -2.84 8.85 16.13
N LYS A 187 -2.99 8.41 17.39
CA LYS A 187 -3.53 7.09 17.78
C LYS A 187 -5.03 6.96 17.53
N LYS A 188 -5.54 7.44 16.40
CA LYS A 188 -6.93 7.25 16.03
C LYS A 188 -7.08 5.81 15.56
N PHE A 189 -7.89 5.04 16.29
CA PHE A 189 -8.38 3.78 15.77
C PHE A 189 -9.42 4.08 14.70
N HIS A 190 -9.44 3.28 13.64
CA HIS A 190 -10.47 3.39 12.63
C HIS A 190 -11.85 3.24 13.27
N GLN A 191 -12.73 4.17 12.92
CA GLN A 191 -14.13 4.09 13.28
C GLN A 191 -14.83 3.09 12.35
N SER A 192 -16.05 2.69 12.70
CA SER A 192 -16.86 1.84 11.83
C SER A 192 -17.16 2.50 10.48
N GLU A 193 -17.33 3.80 10.51
CA GLU A 193 -17.69 4.68 9.40
C GLU A 193 -16.60 4.65 8.32
N ASP A 194 -15.33 4.64 8.73
CA ASP A 194 -14.17 4.58 7.83
C ASP A 194 -14.19 3.33 6.94
N TYR A 195 -14.81 2.22 7.37
CA TYR A 195 -14.82 0.99 6.59
C TYR A 195 -15.96 0.91 5.57
N LEU A 196 -16.93 1.84 5.62
CA LEU A 196 -18.12 1.79 4.74
C LEU A 196 -17.73 1.86 3.27
N GLY A 197 -16.86 2.80 2.89
CA GLY A 197 -16.40 2.97 1.51
C GLY A 197 -15.79 1.67 0.98
N ARG A 198 -14.87 1.06 1.74
CA ARG A 198 -14.20 -0.19 1.35
C ARG A 198 -15.16 -1.38 1.23
N VAL A 199 -16.19 -1.47 2.10
CA VAL A 199 -17.21 -2.53 1.98
C VAL A 199 -18.01 -2.34 0.70
N VAL A 200 -18.42 -1.11 0.40
CA VAL A 200 -19.16 -0.78 -0.82
C VAL A 200 -18.33 -1.03 -2.07
N GLU A 201 -17.04 -0.66 -2.07
CA GLU A 201 -16.12 -0.93 -3.19
C GLU A 201 -15.96 -2.42 -3.46
N LYS A 202 -15.89 -3.26 -2.42
CA LYS A 202 -15.86 -4.73 -2.59
C LYS A 202 -17.14 -5.26 -3.26
N LEU A 203 -18.29 -4.71 -2.89
CA LEU A 203 -19.56 -5.08 -3.52
C LEU A 203 -19.63 -4.57 -4.97
N ARG A 204 -19.14 -3.36 -5.23
CA ARG A 204 -19.05 -2.78 -6.57
C ARG A 204 -18.12 -3.60 -7.48
N ALA A 205 -17.05 -4.18 -6.95
CA ALA A 205 -16.14 -5.03 -7.70
C ALA A 205 -16.77 -6.38 -8.11
N SER A 206 -17.88 -6.80 -7.49
CA SER A 206 -18.57 -8.06 -7.81
C SER A 206 -19.44 -7.90 -9.06
N PRO A 207 -19.11 -8.57 -10.18
CA PRO A 207 -19.89 -8.43 -11.43
C PRO A 207 -21.32 -8.96 -11.27
N PHE A 208 -21.50 -9.96 -10.41
CA PHE A 208 -22.81 -10.55 -10.14
C PHE A 208 -23.77 -9.54 -9.50
N ILE A 209 -23.27 -8.75 -8.54
CA ILE A 209 -24.06 -7.71 -7.87
C ILE A 209 -24.48 -6.63 -8.88
N GLN A 210 -23.56 -6.19 -9.75
CA GLN A 210 -23.87 -5.19 -10.78
C GLN A 210 -25.00 -5.63 -11.71
N VAL A 211 -25.00 -6.90 -12.13
CA VAL A 211 -26.06 -7.45 -12.98
C VAL A 211 -27.40 -7.43 -12.26
N ARG A 212 -27.45 -7.88 -10.99
CA ARG A 212 -28.70 -7.89 -10.21
C ARG A 212 -29.27 -6.49 -9.99
N ILE A 213 -28.43 -5.50 -9.72
CA ILE A 213 -28.85 -4.10 -9.57
C ILE A 213 -29.52 -3.60 -10.86
N ARG A 214 -28.91 -3.87 -12.01
CA ARG A 214 -29.47 -3.48 -13.32
C ARG A 214 -30.77 -4.21 -13.66
N LEU A 215 -30.90 -5.49 -13.32
CA LEU A 215 -32.14 -6.26 -13.53
C LEU A 215 -33.33 -5.69 -12.75
N ILE A 216 -33.07 -5.07 -11.61
CA ILE A 216 -34.09 -4.42 -10.76
C ILE A 216 -34.38 -2.97 -11.25
N GLY A 217 -33.63 -2.50 -12.26
CA GLY A 217 -33.81 -1.17 -12.86
C GLY A 217 -33.10 -0.05 -12.11
N PHE A 218 -32.11 -0.36 -11.27
CA PHE A 218 -31.25 0.65 -10.67
C PHE A 218 -30.02 0.92 -11.54
N GLU A 219 -29.59 2.18 -11.58
CA GLU A 219 -28.22 2.48 -11.94
C GLU A 219 -27.28 2.01 -10.81
N PRO A 220 -26.18 1.29 -11.11
CA PRO A 220 -25.24 0.84 -10.10
C PRO A 220 -24.71 1.95 -9.18
N ASP A 221 -24.39 3.12 -9.72
CA ASP A 221 -23.80 4.20 -8.94
C ASP A 221 -24.79 4.84 -7.98
N GLU A 222 -25.99 5.18 -8.46
CA GLU A 222 -27.09 5.65 -7.60
C GLU A 222 -27.42 4.66 -6.47
N TYR A 223 -27.43 3.35 -6.77
CA TYR A 223 -27.68 2.32 -5.77
C TYR A 223 -26.62 2.32 -4.66
N PHE A 224 -25.34 2.34 -5.03
CA PHE A 224 -24.25 2.31 -4.05
C PHE A 224 -24.15 3.61 -3.24
N GLU A 225 -24.48 4.76 -3.82
CA GLU A 225 -24.56 6.04 -3.11
C GLU A 225 -25.68 6.02 -2.05
N ARG A 226 -26.87 5.53 -2.42
CA ARG A 226 -27.99 5.36 -1.47
C ARG A 226 -27.68 4.35 -0.38
N LEU A 227 -27.03 3.24 -0.75
CA LEU A 227 -26.61 2.22 0.21
C LEU A 227 -25.63 2.79 1.24
N LEU A 228 -24.67 3.59 0.79
CA LEU A 228 -23.66 4.22 1.64
C LEU A 228 -24.26 5.29 2.54
N SER A 229 -25.16 6.14 2.03
CA SER A 229 -25.84 7.17 2.83
C SER A 229 -26.72 6.56 3.92
N MET A 230 -27.47 5.49 3.61
CA MET A 230 -28.27 4.77 4.59
C MET A 230 -27.41 4.03 5.61
N ALA A 231 -26.30 3.41 5.21
CA ALA A 231 -25.39 2.77 6.14
C ALA A 231 -24.76 3.78 7.11
N LYS A 232 -24.41 4.98 6.65
CA LYS A 232 -23.94 6.09 7.51
C LYS A 232 -25.01 6.51 8.52
N ALA A 233 -26.26 6.66 8.10
CA ALA A 233 -27.37 7.01 8.98
C ALA A 233 -27.63 5.92 10.04
N LEU A 234 -27.64 4.65 9.64
CA LEU A 234 -27.80 3.52 10.55
C LEU A 234 -26.69 3.44 11.60
N LEU A 235 -25.44 3.71 11.19
CA LEU A 235 -24.35 3.81 12.15
C LEU A 235 -24.56 5.00 13.07
N ALA A 236 -24.81 6.20 12.55
CA ALA A 236 -25.03 7.42 13.34
C ALA A 236 -26.10 7.24 14.44
N ASP A 237 -27.23 6.60 14.11
CA ASP A 237 -28.35 6.35 15.03
C ASP A 237 -28.05 5.34 16.14
N LEU A 238 -26.95 4.58 16.03
CA LEU A 238 -26.64 3.51 16.96
C LEU A 238 -26.07 4.06 18.29
N PRO A 239 -26.64 3.73 19.47
CA PRO A 239 -26.13 4.28 20.72
C PRO A 239 -24.71 3.76 21.06
N PRO A 240 -23.84 4.56 21.71
CA PRO A 240 -22.48 4.16 22.11
C PRO A 240 -22.33 2.79 22.79
N PRO A 241 -23.20 2.35 23.72
CA PRO A 241 -23.07 1.03 24.35
C PRO A 241 -23.20 -0.14 23.37
N ARG A 242 -23.88 0.04 22.24
CA ARG A 242 -23.98 -1.01 21.20
C ARG A 242 -22.81 -1.02 20.24
N ARG A 243 -22.09 0.11 20.14
CA ARG A 243 -20.89 0.28 19.30
C ARG A 243 -19.63 -0.21 20.02
N SER A 244 -19.53 0.04 21.32
CA SER A 244 -18.32 -0.19 22.10
C SER A 244 -17.93 -1.68 22.21
N GLY A 245 -16.63 -1.97 22.08
CA GLY A 245 -16.06 -3.32 22.22
C GLY A 245 -16.33 -4.29 21.05
N LYS A 246 -17.01 -3.83 19.99
CA LYS A 246 -17.25 -4.62 18.77
C LYS A 246 -16.20 -4.36 17.70
N ASN A 247 -16.05 -5.29 16.78
CA ASN A 247 -15.15 -5.12 15.64
C ASN A 247 -15.72 -4.05 14.69
N PRO A 248 -15.01 -2.92 14.46
CA PRO A 248 -15.53 -1.80 13.67
C PRO A 248 -15.84 -2.19 12.23
N TYR A 249 -15.05 -3.08 11.62
CA TYR A 249 -15.31 -3.57 10.26
C TYR A 249 -16.58 -4.40 10.18
N LEU A 250 -16.82 -5.27 11.17
CA LEU A 250 -18.03 -6.09 11.23
C LEU A 250 -19.28 -5.22 11.42
N LEU A 251 -19.16 -4.16 12.21
CA LEU A 251 -20.24 -3.19 12.43
C LEU A 251 -20.58 -2.45 11.13
N ALA A 252 -19.56 -1.97 10.40
CA ALA A 252 -19.71 -1.34 9.09
C ALA A 252 -20.40 -2.28 8.08
N ALA A 253 -19.89 -3.51 7.95
CA ALA A 253 -20.45 -4.49 7.04
C ALA A 253 -21.90 -4.88 7.40
N SER A 254 -22.21 -5.00 8.69
CA SER A 254 -23.57 -5.26 9.15
C SER A 254 -24.52 -4.12 8.82
N ALA A 255 -24.08 -2.86 8.96
CA ALA A 255 -24.86 -1.68 8.61
C ALA A 255 -25.16 -1.61 7.11
N VAL A 256 -24.17 -1.91 6.26
CA VAL A 256 -24.35 -1.98 4.80
C VAL A 256 -25.35 -3.08 4.42
N PHE A 257 -25.24 -4.27 5.03
CA PHE A 257 -26.19 -5.35 4.76
C PHE A 257 -27.62 -4.98 5.17
N LEU A 258 -27.77 -4.32 6.33
CA LEU A 258 -29.07 -3.85 6.82
C LEU A 258 -29.64 -2.76 5.92
N ALA A 259 -28.82 -1.80 5.47
CA ALA A 259 -29.23 -0.76 4.52
C ALA A 259 -29.79 -1.39 3.22
N ASN A 260 -29.14 -2.42 2.68
CA ASN A 260 -29.64 -3.16 1.52
C ASN A 260 -31.00 -3.83 1.80
N LYS A 261 -31.22 -4.37 3.00
CA LYS A 261 -32.52 -4.96 3.37
C LYS A 261 -33.63 -3.91 3.43
N ILE A 262 -33.35 -2.75 4.03
CA ILE A 262 -34.31 -1.64 4.13
C ILE A 262 -34.63 -1.07 2.73
N LEU A 263 -33.61 -0.94 1.86
CA LEU A 263 -33.83 -0.53 0.46
C LEU A 263 -34.76 -1.48 -0.29
N ALA A 264 -34.56 -2.79 -0.13
CA ALA A 264 -35.41 -3.79 -0.76
C ALA A 264 -36.87 -3.73 -0.25
N GLU A 265 -37.05 -3.56 1.07
CA GLU A 265 -38.37 -3.40 1.71
C GLU A 265 -39.10 -2.15 1.21
N SER A 266 -38.40 -1.02 1.06
CA SER A 266 -38.98 0.26 0.59
C SER A 266 -39.62 0.19 -0.80
N ARG A 267 -39.19 -0.77 -1.63
CA ARG A 267 -39.68 -0.96 -3.01
C ARG A 267 -40.52 -2.22 -3.20
N SER A 268 -40.83 -2.95 -2.12
CA SER A 268 -41.51 -4.25 -2.21
C SER A 268 -40.79 -5.26 -3.12
N THR A 269 -39.47 -5.16 -3.24
CA THR A 269 -38.64 -6.05 -4.08
C THR A 269 -37.87 -7.05 -3.22
N GLU A 270 -37.47 -8.17 -3.81
CA GLU A 270 -36.55 -9.10 -3.15
C GLU A 270 -35.19 -8.45 -2.89
N SER A 271 -34.50 -8.87 -1.82
CA SER A 271 -33.19 -8.33 -1.48
C SER A 271 -32.16 -8.63 -2.56
N ILE A 272 -31.48 -7.60 -3.04
CA ILE A 272 -30.44 -7.70 -4.08
C ILE A 272 -29.27 -8.57 -3.59
N LEU A 273 -28.92 -8.45 -2.30
CA LEU A 273 -27.81 -9.18 -1.69
C LEU A 273 -28.32 -10.25 -0.74
N THR A 274 -27.97 -11.50 -1.01
CA THR A 274 -28.18 -12.59 -0.06
C THR A 274 -27.08 -12.58 1.02
N LYS A 275 -27.33 -13.19 2.18
CA LYS A 275 -26.34 -13.26 3.27
C LYS A 275 -25.08 -14.01 2.84
N SER A 276 -25.22 -15.07 2.04
CA SER A 276 -24.11 -15.90 1.57
C SER A 276 -23.22 -15.14 0.58
N GLU A 277 -23.82 -14.47 -0.41
CA GLU A 277 -23.11 -13.63 -1.39
C GLU A 277 -22.38 -12.48 -0.70
N PHE A 278 -23.09 -11.73 0.17
CA PHE A 278 -22.50 -10.64 0.92
C PHE A 278 -21.32 -11.09 1.78
N SER A 279 -21.47 -12.22 2.47
CA SER A 279 -20.43 -12.79 3.33
C SER A 279 -19.19 -13.18 2.52
N LYS A 280 -19.39 -13.74 1.32
CA LYS A 280 -18.31 -14.13 0.39
C LYS A 280 -17.56 -12.90 -0.13
N ASP A 281 -18.27 -11.91 -0.64
CA ASP A 281 -17.67 -10.74 -1.30
C ASP A 281 -16.98 -9.80 -0.30
N VAL A 282 -17.54 -9.66 0.91
CA VAL A 282 -16.96 -8.80 1.97
C VAL A 282 -15.88 -9.54 2.79
N GLY A 283 -15.85 -10.87 2.74
CA GLY A 283 -14.90 -11.71 3.47
C GLY A 283 -15.17 -11.74 4.98
N ILE A 284 -16.42 -12.03 5.35
CA ILE A 284 -16.88 -12.22 6.74
C ILE A 284 -17.63 -13.54 6.80
N ALA A 285 -17.49 -14.31 7.88
CA ALA A 285 -18.26 -15.53 8.04
C ALA A 285 -19.76 -15.25 8.23
N GLU A 286 -20.62 -15.98 7.53
CA GLU A 286 -22.07 -15.74 7.54
C GLU A 286 -22.68 -15.84 8.94
N TYR A 287 -22.22 -16.80 9.76
CA TYR A 287 -22.68 -16.95 11.14
C TYR A 287 -22.35 -15.71 11.98
N THR A 288 -21.20 -15.07 11.72
CA THR A 288 -20.75 -13.87 12.44
C THR A 288 -21.62 -12.68 12.06
N LEU A 289 -21.92 -12.52 10.76
CA LEU A 289 -22.84 -11.49 10.28
C LEU A 289 -24.24 -11.66 10.89
N ARG A 290 -24.77 -12.89 10.90
CA ARG A 290 -26.10 -13.19 11.46
C ARG A 290 -26.20 -12.86 12.95
N SER A 291 -25.22 -13.33 13.73
CA SER A 291 -25.15 -13.05 15.17
C SER A 291 -25.01 -11.56 15.46
N HIS A 292 -24.23 -10.83 14.65
CA HIS A 292 -24.05 -9.40 14.84
C HIS A 292 -25.32 -8.60 14.54
N LEU A 293 -26.03 -8.93 13.46
CA LEU A 293 -27.33 -8.32 13.12
C LEU A 293 -28.35 -8.52 14.25
N SER A 294 -28.45 -9.74 14.80
CA SER A 294 -29.41 -10.08 15.86
C SER A 294 -29.06 -9.56 17.24
N THR A 295 -27.83 -9.07 17.46
CA THR A 295 -27.40 -8.54 18.77
C THR A 295 -27.36 -7.02 18.77
N VAL A 296 -26.97 -6.42 17.65
CA VAL A 296 -26.73 -4.98 17.55
C VAL A 296 -27.97 -4.22 17.05
N PHE A 297 -28.67 -4.75 16.05
CA PHE A 297 -29.70 -3.99 15.33
C PHE A 297 -31.14 -4.36 15.73
N THR A 298 -31.42 -5.63 16.07
CA THR A 298 -32.79 -6.10 16.41
C THR A 298 -33.33 -5.62 17.75
N GLY A 299 -32.50 -5.12 18.67
CA GLY A 299 -32.93 -4.70 20.01
C GLY A 299 -33.54 -3.30 20.12
N GLY A 300 -33.83 -2.58 19.04
CA GLY A 300 -34.35 -1.20 19.15
C GLY A 300 -34.46 -0.37 17.87
N LEU A 301 -33.91 -0.84 16.74
CA LEU A 301 -34.18 -0.24 15.43
C LEU A 301 -35.34 -0.99 14.81
N ALA A 302 -36.57 -0.58 15.12
CA ALA A 302 -37.70 -0.96 14.30
C ALA A 302 -37.43 -0.37 12.89
N PRO A 303 -37.32 -1.19 11.83
CA PRO A 303 -37.16 -0.70 10.45
C PRO A 303 -38.29 0.26 10.03
N SER A 304 -39.38 0.30 10.80
CA SER A 304 -40.54 1.18 10.67
C SER A 304 -40.26 2.68 10.86
N ARG A 305 -39.18 3.09 11.57
CA ARG A 305 -38.92 4.52 11.84
C ARG A 305 -38.13 5.25 10.74
N MET A 306 -37.34 4.54 9.93
CA MET A 306 -36.55 5.19 8.87
C MET A 306 -37.31 5.33 7.54
N LEU A 307 -38.29 4.45 7.27
CA LEU A 307 -39.16 4.57 6.08
C LEU A 307 -40.09 5.80 6.14
N ALA A 308 -40.39 6.31 7.33
CA ALA A 308 -41.25 7.48 7.52
C ALA A 308 -40.51 8.83 7.37
N ALA A 309 -39.18 8.83 7.23
CA ALA A 309 -38.37 10.05 7.12
C ALA A 309 -37.95 10.39 5.67
N GLN A 310 -38.38 9.59 4.69
CA GLN A 310 -38.07 9.77 3.26
C GLN A 310 -39.31 9.91 2.37
N SER A 311 -40.49 10.06 2.95
CA SER A 311 -41.74 10.42 2.26
C SER A 311 -41.94 11.93 2.25
#